data_AF-A0A630N9I7-F1
#
_entry.id   AF-A0A630N9I7-F1
#
_cell.length_a   1.000
_cell.length_b   1.000
_cell.length_c   1.000
_cell.angle_alpha   90.00
_cell.angle_beta   90.00
_cell.angle_gamma   90.00
#
_symmetry.space_group_name_H-M   'P 1'
#
loop_
_entity.id
_entity.type
_entity.pdbx_description
1 polymer ?
#
loop_
_entity_poly.entity_id
_entity_poly.type
_entity_poly.pdbx_seq_one_letter_code
_entity_poly.pdbx_strand_id
1 'polypeptide(L)' 'HPRSIAFSSMDEVEFQQLYKSALDVLWRWILSRTFRTQREAENAAAQLMSFAG' A
#
# COMPACT_ATOMS: atom_id res chain seq x y z
N HIS A 1 6.58 22.41 4.04
CA HIS A 1 5.14 22.13 3.84
C HIS A 1 4.98 20.81 3.10
N PRO A 2 4.05 19.92 3.51
CA PRO A 2 3.71 18.75 2.68
C PRO A 2 3.24 19.26 1.32
N ARG A 3 3.79 18.71 0.23
CA ARG A 3 3.28 19.01 -1.12
C ARG A 3 1.95 18.27 -1.30
N SER A 4 0.93 18.99 -1.76
CA SER A 4 -0.32 18.36 -2.18
C SER A 4 -0.04 17.42 -3.37
N ILE A 5 -0.68 16.26 -3.38
CA ILE A 5 -0.56 15.28 -4.47
C ILE A 5 -1.70 15.54 -5.45
N ALA A 6 -1.37 15.88 -6.69
CA ALA A 6 -2.34 16.10 -7.77
C ALA A 6 -2.34 14.92 -8.74
N PHE A 7 -3.05 13.84 -8.40
CA PHE A 7 -3.09 12.62 -9.22
C PHE A 7 -3.57 12.85 -10.66
N SER A 8 -4.51 13.78 -10.85
CA SER A 8 -5.06 14.12 -12.18
C SER A 8 -4.05 14.78 -13.12
N SER A 9 -2.91 15.22 -12.60
CA SER A 9 -1.86 15.91 -13.36
C SER A 9 -0.65 15.00 -13.63
N MET A 10 -0.66 13.78 -13.12
CA MET A 10 0.41 12.80 -13.34
C MET A 10 0.17 12.05 -14.64
N ASP A 11 1.24 11.76 -15.37
CA ASP A 11 1.17 10.74 -16.40
C ASP A 11 1.06 9.34 -15.76
N GLU A 12 0.78 8.33 -16.59
CA GLU A 12 0.60 6.95 -16.12
C GLU A 12 1.85 6.45 -15.38
N VAL A 13 3.07 6.81 -15.81
CA VAL A 13 4.30 6.32 -15.20
C VAL A 13 4.49 6.95 -13.81
N GLU A 14 4.33 8.27 -13.70
CA GLU A 14 4.38 8.98 -12.43
C GLU A 14 3.33 8.46 -11.45
N PHE A 15 2.10 8.27 -11.93
CA PHE A 15 1.01 7.72 -11.13
C PHE A 15 1.35 6.32 -10.62
N GLN A 16 1.74 5.40 -11.50
CA GLN A 16 2.04 4.01 -11.13
C GLN A 16 3.22 3.91 -10.15
N GLN A 17 4.26 4.73 -10.32
CA GLN A 17 5.40 4.77 -9.40
C GLN A 17 5.00 5.27 -8.02
N LEU A 18 4.21 6.35 -7.95
CA LEU A 18 3.73 6.89 -6.67
C LEU A 18 2.74 5.93 -5.99
N TYR A 19 1.80 5.37 -6.76
CA TYR A 19 0.82 4.40 -6.29
C TYR A 19 1.52 3.18 -5.67
N LYS A 20 2.49 2.59 -6.38
CA LYS A 20 3.29 1.47 -5.89
C LYS A 20 4.08 1.83 -4.62
N SER A 21 4.70 3.00 -4.60
CA SER A 21 5.48 3.45 -3.44
C SER A 21 4.60 3.64 -2.20
N ALA A 22 3.38 4.17 -2.36
CA ALA A 22 2.42 4.30 -1.28
C ALA A 22 1.96 2.92 -0.78
N LEU A 23 1.67 1.99 -1.70
CA LEU A 23 1.28 0.62 -1.35
C LEU A 23 2.39 -0.12 -0.59
N ASP A 24 3.65 0.01 -1.01
CA ASP A 24 4.82 -0.59 -0.34
C ASP A 24 4.94 -0.13 1.12
N VAL A 25 4.73 1.17 1.38
CA VAL A 25 4.76 1.72 2.74
C VAL A 25 3.60 1.14 3.57
N LEU A 26 2.39 1.09 3.01
CA LEU A 26 1.22 0.54 3.70
C LEU A 26 1.39 -0.95 4.01
N TRP A 27 1.91 -1.74 3.06
CA TRP A 27 2.23 -3.16 3.26
C TRP A 27 3.18 -3.37 4.43
N ARG A 28 4.34 -2.70 4.40
CA ARG A 28 5.34 -2.82 5.46
C ARG A 28 4.80 -2.40 6.81
N TRP A 29 4.02 -1.32 6.85
CA TRP A 29 3.41 -0.86 8.08
C TRP A 29 2.39 -1.87 8.63
N ILE A 30 1.47 -2.37 7.81
CA ILE A 30 0.46 -3.35 8.23
C ILE A 30 1.13 -4.64 8.71
N LEU A 31 2.06 -5.18 7.94
CA LEU A 31 2.75 -6.44 8.26
C LEU A 31 3.72 -6.32 9.45
N SER A 32 4.17 -5.11 9.78
CA SER A 32 4.98 -4.87 10.98
C SER A 32 4.20 -4.97 12.30
N ARG A 33 2.86 -5.00 12.24
CA ARG A 33 2.02 -5.05 13.44
C ARG A 33 2.03 -6.45 14.07
N THR A 34 1.81 -6.49 15.38
CA THR A 34 1.58 -7.75 16.07
C THR A 34 0.17 -8.25 15.79
N PHE A 35 0.06 -9.46 15.26
CA PHE A 35 -1.20 -10.16 15.06
C PHE A 35 -1.49 -11.08 16.23
N ARG A 36 -2.75 -11.18 16.65
CA ARG A 36 -3.14 -12.03 17.79
C ARG A 36 -3.20 -13.50 17.41
N THR A 37 -3.45 -13.77 16.14
CA THR A 37 -3.53 -15.13 15.59
C THR A 37 -2.93 -15.19 14.19
N GLN A 38 -2.47 -16.38 13.80
CA GLN A 38 -2.00 -16.62 12.43
C GLN A 38 -3.07 -16.27 11.38
N ARG A 39 -4.34 -16.64 11.64
CA ARG A 39 -5.46 -16.35 10.73
C ARG A 39 -5.67 -14.85 10.51
N GLU A 40 -5.46 -14.02 11.53
CA GLU A 40 -5.53 -12.57 11.41
C GLU A 40 -4.43 -12.04 10.47
N ALA A 41 -3.20 -12.56 10.61
CA ALA A 41 -2.09 -12.22 9.73
C ALA A 41 -2.34 -12.66 8.28
N GLU A 42 -2.86 -13.88 8.07
CA GLU A 42 -3.21 -14.40 6.75
C GLU A 42 -4.32 -13.58 6.08
N ASN A 43 -5.36 -13.20 6.83
CA ASN A 43 -6.43 -12.35 6.31
C ASN A 43 -5.90 -10.96 5.89
N ALA A 44 -5.01 -10.36 6.70
CA ALA A 44 -4.38 -9.09 6.36
C ALA A 44 -3.52 -9.23 5.08
N ALA A 45 -2.71 -10.28 4.97
CA ALA A 45 -1.93 -10.57 3.78
C ALA A 45 -2.81 -10.79 2.54
N ALA A 46 -3.94 -11.52 2.65
CA ALA A 46 -4.86 -11.76 1.56
C ALA A 46 -5.51 -10.47 1.04
N GLN A 47 -5.93 -9.57 1.93
CA GLN A 47 -6.44 -8.25 1.53
C GLN A 47 -5.35 -7.42 0.84
N LEU A 48 -4.14 -7.47 1.36
CA LEU A 48 -3.00 -6.78 0.79
C LEU A 48 -2.66 -7.28 -0.63
N MET A 49 -2.76 -8.58 -0.87
CA MET A 49 -2.53 -9.21 -2.17
C MET A 49 -3.60 -8.86 -3.21
N SER A 50 -4.84 -8.49 -2.82
CA SER A 50 -5.85 -8.06 -3.79
C SER A 50 -5.52 -6.72 -4.47
N PHE A 51 -4.55 -5.96 -3.94
CA PHE A 51 -4.08 -4.69 -4.49
C PHE A 51 -2.75 -4.82 -5.26
N ALA A 52 -2.15 -6.00 -5.29
CA ALA A 52 -0.83 -6.24 -5.91
C ALA A 52 -0.89 -6.53 -7.42
N GLY A 53 -2.07 -6.38 -8.05
CA GLY A 53 -2.31 -6.59 -9.48
C GLY A 53 -2.02 -5.36 -10.32
#